data_AF-A0A2U0U6U6-F1
#
_entry.id   AF-A0A2U0U6U6-F1
#
_cell.length_a   1.000
_cell.length_b   1.000
_cell.length_c   1.000
_cell.angle_alpha   90.00
_cell.angle_beta   90.00
_cell.angle_gamma   90.00
#
_symmetry.space_group_name_H-M   'P 1'
#
loop_
_entity.id
_entity.type
_entity.pdbx_description
1 polymer ?
#
loop_
_entity_poly.entity_id
_entity_poly.type
_entity_poly.pdbx_seq_one_letter_code
_entity_poly.pdbx_strand_id
1 'polypeptide(L)'
;MRNYLLSLLVALLAVSGSLPVSAQEAYAALTPDGTLTFYYDNQRTIHRDYGLVFDIPEHGNHPAWTGYSTYAPEKIKHVVFDDSFSGYRPTSTRIWFSYCISLQDIKGIRNLNTEKVTNMGSMFSDCWVLTSLDLSNFNTENVTNMSGMFAGCRRLTSLDLSNFNTANVTGMSYMFNGCQALTSLDLSNFNTEKVTDMRYMFDGCDALTALDLSNFNTQNVTNMLNMFYDCEALTSLDVSNFNTQNVTSMYRMFSGCQALTSLNVSSFDTEKVTDMWCMFYNCKALTSLDLSNFNTENVTDMYGMFSGCEALISLNVSSFDTEKVTDMRTIFSDCKALTSLDVSNFNTQKIIDMADMFSDCTSLTTIFCNSNWKVGYKVGVNMFNNCTKLKGTNTSFDASKTGIEMANPTTGYFTSKTTGIDHVKTADRAGDGKAYDLSGRRVNESYKGIVIKNGKKYIQK
;
A
#
# COMPACT_ATOMS: atom_id res chain seq x y z
N MET A 1 -31.37 -69.46 -60.23
CA MET A 1 -31.93 -68.20 -59.67
C MET A 1 -32.42 -68.42 -58.23
N ARG A 2 -31.48 -68.55 -57.30
CA ARG A 2 -31.61 -68.48 -55.83
C ARG A 2 -30.20 -68.81 -55.33
N ASN A 3 -29.65 -68.02 -54.40
CA ASN A 3 -28.34 -68.19 -53.72
C ASN A 3 -27.20 -67.22 -54.07
N TYR A 4 -27.46 -66.04 -54.67
CA TYR A 4 -26.46 -64.95 -54.70
C TYR A 4 -26.98 -63.58 -54.26
N LEU A 5 -28.16 -63.51 -53.61
CA LEU A 5 -28.71 -62.26 -53.07
C LEU A 5 -28.72 -62.17 -51.53
N LEU A 6 -28.36 -63.22 -50.79
CA LEU A 6 -28.24 -63.16 -49.32
C LEU A 6 -26.83 -62.83 -48.81
N SER A 7 -25.79 -62.95 -49.64
CA SER A 7 -24.41 -62.65 -49.22
C SER A 7 -24.00 -61.18 -49.40
N LEU A 8 -24.79 -60.36 -50.11
CA LEU A 8 -24.55 -58.92 -50.22
C LEU A 8 -25.28 -58.08 -49.17
N LEU A 9 -26.29 -58.64 -48.47
CA LEU A 9 -27.01 -57.91 -47.41
C LEU A 9 -26.37 -58.07 -46.02
N VAL A 10 -25.44 -59.01 -45.85
CA VAL A 10 -24.71 -59.23 -44.58
C VAL A 10 -23.35 -58.51 -44.56
N ALA A 11 -22.85 -58.09 -45.72
CA ALA A 11 -21.58 -57.33 -45.83
C ALA A 11 -21.75 -55.81 -45.65
N LEU A 12 -22.98 -55.28 -45.58
CA LEU A 12 -23.25 -53.84 -45.31
C LEU A 12 -23.62 -53.54 -43.85
N LEU A 13 -23.68 -54.54 -42.96
CA LEU A 13 -23.99 -54.37 -41.53
C LEU A 13 -22.79 -54.63 -40.60
N ALA A 14 -21.60 -54.84 -41.14
CA ALA A 14 -20.37 -55.10 -40.37
C ALA A 14 -19.31 -54.00 -40.52
N VAL A 15 -19.73 -52.76 -40.79
CA VAL A 15 -18.92 -51.56 -40.53
C VAL A 15 -19.69 -50.65 -39.58
N SER A 16 -20.04 -51.19 -38.40
CA SER A 16 -20.04 -50.35 -37.20
C SER A 16 -18.59 -50.16 -36.77
N GLY A 17 -17.78 -49.54 -37.64
CA GLY A 17 -16.60 -48.85 -37.17
C GLY A 17 -17.14 -47.77 -36.25
N SER A 18 -16.90 -47.89 -34.96
CA SER A 18 -17.11 -46.79 -34.03
C SER A 18 -16.50 -45.56 -34.69
N LEU A 19 -17.34 -44.57 -35.02
CA LEU A 19 -16.85 -43.22 -35.32
C LEU A 19 -15.81 -42.91 -34.24
N PRO A 20 -14.61 -42.40 -34.58
CA PRO A 20 -13.63 -42.08 -33.55
C PRO A 20 -14.35 -41.23 -32.52
N VAL A 21 -14.46 -41.75 -31.29
CA VAL A 21 -15.01 -40.96 -30.18
C VAL A 21 -14.12 -39.74 -30.12
N SER A 22 -14.70 -38.57 -30.42
CA SER A 22 -13.94 -37.32 -30.35
C SER A 22 -13.30 -37.29 -28.96
N ALA A 23 -12.00 -36.97 -28.92
CA ALA A 23 -11.26 -36.89 -27.68
C ALA A 23 -11.96 -35.89 -26.75
N GLN A 24 -11.89 -36.17 -25.45
CA GLN A 24 -12.38 -35.24 -24.43
C GLN A 24 -11.51 -33.99 -24.45
N GLU A 25 -12.12 -32.83 -24.68
CA GLU A 25 -11.44 -31.54 -24.79
C GLU A 25 -11.99 -30.58 -23.73
N ALA A 26 -11.11 -29.75 -23.17
CA ALA A 26 -11.52 -28.71 -22.24
C ALA A 26 -11.76 -27.41 -23.00
N TYR A 27 -12.92 -26.80 -22.80
CA TYR A 27 -13.29 -25.57 -23.49
C TYR A 27 -14.32 -24.76 -22.68
N ALA A 28 -14.47 -23.49 -23.03
CA ALA A 28 -15.51 -22.63 -22.48
C ALA A 28 -16.46 -22.17 -23.60
N ALA A 29 -17.76 -22.17 -23.36
CA ALA A 29 -18.78 -21.73 -24.31
C ALA A 29 -19.56 -20.54 -23.73
N LEU A 30 -19.62 -19.42 -24.45
CA LEU A 30 -20.36 -18.22 -24.10
C LEU A 30 -21.64 -18.13 -24.92
N THR A 31 -22.79 -18.24 -24.28
CA THR A 31 -24.11 -18.09 -24.90
C THR A 31 -24.54 -16.62 -24.97
N PRO A 32 -25.47 -16.25 -25.89
CA PRO A 32 -25.91 -14.87 -26.08
C PRO A 32 -26.55 -14.18 -24.85
N ASP A 33 -27.04 -14.96 -23.89
CA ASP A 33 -27.59 -14.46 -22.62
C ASP A 33 -26.51 -13.99 -21.62
N GLY A 34 -25.23 -14.29 -21.90
CA GLY A 34 -24.09 -13.93 -21.05
C GLY A 34 -23.62 -15.06 -20.12
N THR A 35 -24.03 -16.31 -20.36
CA THR A 35 -23.56 -17.46 -19.59
C THR A 35 -22.28 -18.05 -20.20
N LEU A 36 -21.18 -18.08 -19.44
CA LEU A 36 -19.93 -18.74 -19.80
C LEU A 36 -19.85 -20.11 -19.11
N THR A 37 -20.03 -21.19 -19.87
CA THR A 37 -19.98 -22.56 -19.34
C THR A 37 -18.68 -23.27 -19.69
N PHE A 38 -18.02 -23.85 -18.69
CA PHE A 38 -16.81 -24.66 -18.83
C PHE A 38 -17.17 -26.13 -18.94
N TYR A 39 -16.65 -26.79 -19.98
CA TYR A 39 -16.87 -28.21 -20.29
C TYR A 39 -15.55 -28.96 -20.43
N TYR A 40 -15.58 -30.23 -20.07
CA TYR A 40 -14.51 -31.18 -20.40
C TYR A 40 -15.18 -32.44 -20.93
N ASP A 41 -15.55 -32.43 -22.21
CA ASP A 41 -16.36 -33.47 -22.85
C ASP A 41 -15.99 -33.60 -24.34
N ASN A 42 -16.80 -34.32 -25.11
CA ASN A 42 -16.64 -34.50 -26.56
C ASN A 42 -17.74 -33.83 -27.39
N GLN A 43 -18.46 -32.85 -26.83
CA GLN A 43 -19.63 -32.17 -27.40
C GLN A 43 -19.30 -30.77 -27.93
N ARG A 44 -18.02 -30.45 -28.10
CA ARG A 44 -17.55 -29.12 -28.51
C ARG A 44 -18.24 -28.56 -29.75
N THR A 45 -18.50 -29.41 -30.75
CA THR A 45 -19.18 -29.02 -31.98
C THR A 45 -20.64 -28.66 -31.75
N ILE A 46 -21.33 -29.35 -30.83
CA ILE A 46 -22.72 -29.09 -30.47
C ILE A 46 -22.82 -27.73 -29.76
N HIS A 47 -21.90 -27.44 -28.84
CA HIS A 47 -21.93 -26.16 -28.10
C HIS A 47 -21.59 -24.94 -28.97
N ARG A 48 -20.96 -25.13 -30.14
CA ARG A 48 -20.77 -24.05 -31.13
C ARG A 48 -22.07 -23.58 -31.79
N ASP A 49 -23.10 -24.44 -31.84
CA ASP A 49 -24.36 -24.08 -32.50
C ASP A 49 -25.17 -23.03 -31.72
N TYR A 50 -24.83 -22.82 -30.44
CA TYR A 50 -25.57 -21.97 -29.51
C TYR A 50 -24.73 -20.83 -28.89
N GLY A 51 -23.44 -20.71 -29.22
CA GLY A 51 -22.56 -19.72 -28.61
C GLY A 51 -21.14 -19.67 -29.16
N LEU A 52 -20.34 -18.72 -28.65
CA LEU A 52 -18.91 -18.62 -28.93
C LEU A 52 -18.15 -19.65 -28.09
N VAL A 53 -17.30 -20.46 -28.72
CA VAL A 53 -16.50 -21.47 -28.01
C VAL A 53 -15.03 -21.10 -28.03
N PHE A 54 -14.39 -21.19 -26.87
CA PHE A 54 -13.01 -20.81 -26.61
C PHE A 54 -12.21 -22.01 -26.10
N ASP A 55 -10.93 -22.08 -26.43
CA ASP A 55 -10.01 -23.01 -25.78
C ASP A 55 -9.69 -22.53 -24.36
N ILE A 56 -9.45 -23.47 -23.43
CA ILE A 56 -8.86 -23.12 -22.14
C ILE A 56 -7.40 -22.67 -22.40
N PRO A 57 -6.98 -21.49 -21.91
CA PRO A 57 -5.66 -20.98 -22.23
C PRO A 57 -4.56 -21.86 -21.63
N GLU A 58 -3.49 -22.05 -22.40
CA GLU A 58 -2.23 -22.59 -21.88
C GLU A 58 -1.63 -21.67 -20.82
N HIS A 59 -0.76 -22.22 -19.97
CA HIS A 59 -0.14 -21.49 -18.87
C HIS A 59 0.55 -20.19 -19.35
N GLY A 60 0.15 -19.06 -18.77
CA GLY A 60 0.69 -17.73 -19.10
C GLY A 60 -0.08 -16.98 -20.20
N ASN A 61 -0.95 -17.66 -20.95
CA ASN A 61 -1.77 -17.02 -21.99
C ASN A 61 -3.05 -16.40 -21.40
N HIS A 62 -3.55 -15.37 -22.07
CA HIS A 62 -4.82 -14.74 -21.70
C HIS A 62 -6.00 -15.58 -22.20
N PRO A 63 -7.06 -15.79 -21.38
CA PRO A 63 -8.29 -16.38 -21.87
C PRO A 63 -8.91 -15.53 -22.98
N ALA A 64 -9.30 -16.16 -24.08
CA ALA A 64 -9.88 -15.44 -25.22
C ALA A 64 -11.22 -14.76 -24.85
N TRP A 65 -11.97 -15.30 -23.90
CA TRP A 65 -13.24 -14.72 -23.43
C TRP A 65 -13.06 -13.45 -22.59
N THR A 66 -11.87 -13.20 -22.04
CA THR A 66 -11.57 -11.94 -21.33
C THR A 66 -11.07 -10.83 -22.25
N GLY A 67 -10.68 -11.14 -23.49
CA GLY A 67 -10.34 -10.18 -24.55
C GLY A 67 -9.11 -9.28 -24.28
N TYR A 68 -8.56 -8.69 -25.36
CA TYR A 68 -7.68 -7.50 -25.29
C TYR A 68 -8.47 -6.19 -25.46
N SER A 69 -9.78 -6.28 -25.73
CA SER A 69 -10.71 -5.16 -25.78
C SER A 69 -11.85 -5.43 -24.80
N THR A 70 -12.24 -4.39 -24.07
CA THR A 70 -13.14 -4.39 -22.90
C THR A 70 -14.55 -4.98 -23.13
N TYR A 71 -14.91 -5.36 -24.36
CA TYR A 71 -16.31 -5.68 -24.72
C TYR A 71 -16.80 -7.10 -24.41
N ALA A 72 -15.90 -8.09 -24.29
CA ALA A 72 -16.29 -9.48 -24.02
C ALA A 72 -16.58 -9.78 -22.54
N PRO A 73 -15.71 -9.42 -21.57
CA PRO A 73 -15.94 -9.76 -20.17
C PRO A 73 -17.11 -8.99 -19.56
N GLU A 74 -17.42 -7.78 -20.04
CA GLU A 74 -18.60 -6.99 -19.62
C GLU A 74 -19.93 -7.69 -19.90
N LYS A 75 -19.96 -8.65 -20.84
CA LYS A 75 -21.17 -9.41 -21.20
C LYS A 75 -21.37 -10.67 -20.36
N ILE A 76 -20.34 -11.15 -19.67
CA ILE A 76 -20.42 -12.35 -18.84
C ILE A 76 -21.21 -12.01 -17.58
N LYS A 77 -22.39 -12.61 -17.44
CA LYS A 77 -23.29 -12.42 -16.29
C LYS A 77 -23.31 -13.64 -15.39
N HIS A 78 -23.11 -14.82 -15.96
CA HIS A 78 -23.16 -16.09 -15.25
C HIS A 78 -21.96 -16.93 -15.68
N VAL A 79 -21.33 -17.61 -14.73
CA VAL A 79 -20.35 -18.65 -15.02
C VAL A 79 -20.91 -19.99 -14.55
N VAL A 80 -20.73 -21.02 -15.35
CA VAL A 80 -21.13 -22.39 -15.00
C VAL A 80 -19.94 -23.32 -15.20
N PHE A 81 -19.58 -24.08 -14.17
CA PHE A 81 -18.70 -25.23 -14.32
C PHE A 81 -19.55 -26.49 -14.40
N ASP A 82 -19.69 -27.03 -15.60
CA ASP A 82 -20.45 -28.25 -15.84
C ASP A 82 -19.83 -29.44 -15.09
N ASP A 83 -20.63 -30.46 -14.76
CA ASP A 83 -20.15 -31.65 -14.05
C ASP A 83 -19.03 -32.37 -14.81
N SER A 84 -19.03 -32.29 -16.15
CA SER A 84 -17.94 -32.81 -16.99
C SER A 84 -16.59 -32.16 -16.66
N PHE A 85 -16.56 -30.90 -16.25
CA PHE A 85 -15.32 -30.16 -15.97
C PHE A 85 -14.55 -30.68 -14.75
N SER A 86 -15.21 -31.46 -13.88
CA SER A 86 -14.59 -32.05 -12.69
C SER A 86 -13.38 -32.94 -12.98
N GLY A 87 -13.25 -33.47 -14.21
CA GLY A 87 -12.10 -34.25 -14.66
C GLY A 87 -10.91 -33.43 -15.15
N TYR A 88 -11.09 -32.13 -15.43
CA TYR A 88 -10.02 -31.27 -15.93
C TYR A 88 -9.15 -30.74 -14.79
N ARG A 89 -7.86 -30.49 -15.08
CA ARG A 89 -6.85 -30.03 -14.11
C ARG A 89 -6.08 -28.84 -14.68
N PRO A 90 -6.64 -27.62 -14.61
CA PRO A 90 -5.92 -26.43 -15.04
C PRO A 90 -4.63 -26.25 -14.22
N THR A 91 -3.59 -25.76 -14.88
CA THR A 91 -2.32 -25.38 -14.22
C THR A 91 -2.29 -23.89 -13.85
N SER A 92 -3.20 -23.08 -14.40
CA SER A 92 -3.36 -21.66 -14.10
C SER A 92 -4.82 -21.25 -14.28
N THR A 93 -5.34 -20.46 -13.33
CA THR A 93 -6.64 -19.76 -13.43
C THR A 93 -6.47 -18.25 -13.47
N ARG A 94 -5.22 -17.78 -13.62
CA ARG A 94 -4.88 -16.38 -13.78
C ARG A 94 -5.85 -15.70 -14.74
N ILE A 95 -6.42 -14.57 -14.32
CA ILE A 95 -7.33 -13.71 -15.08
C ILE A 95 -8.56 -14.38 -15.71
N TRP A 96 -8.97 -15.58 -15.29
CA TRP A 96 -10.13 -16.26 -15.90
C TRP A 96 -11.43 -15.44 -15.87
N PHE A 97 -11.64 -14.62 -14.84
CA PHE A 97 -12.82 -13.75 -14.71
C PHE A 97 -12.44 -12.28 -14.52
N SER A 98 -11.23 -11.89 -14.91
CA SER A 98 -10.79 -10.50 -14.85
C SER A 98 -11.72 -9.60 -15.67
N TYR A 99 -12.10 -8.45 -15.14
CA TYR A 99 -12.99 -7.46 -15.76
C TYR A 99 -14.40 -7.97 -16.10
N CYS A 100 -14.84 -9.08 -15.52
CA CYS A 100 -16.22 -9.53 -15.64
C CYS A 100 -17.14 -8.69 -14.73
N ILE A 101 -17.23 -7.38 -15.03
CA ILE A 101 -17.91 -6.37 -14.18
C ILE A 101 -19.42 -6.64 -14.00
N SER A 102 -20.01 -7.46 -14.87
CA SER A 102 -21.41 -7.85 -14.85
C SER A 102 -21.66 -9.23 -14.23
N LEU A 103 -20.63 -9.94 -13.75
CA LEU A 103 -20.74 -11.30 -13.21
C LEU A 103 -21.55 -11.35 -11.91
N GLN A 104 -22.70 -12.02 -11.94
CA GLN A 104 -23.67 -12.09 -10.84
C GLN A 104 -23.53 -13.36 -10.01
N ASP A 105 -23.26 -14.50 -10.67
CA ASP A 105 -23.12 -15.79 -10.00
C ASP A 105 -22.19 -16.75 -10.74
N ILE A 106 -21.61 -17.66 -9.96
CA ILE A 106 -20.81 -18.79 -10.43
C ILE A 106 -21.46 -20.07 -9.91
N LYS A 107 -21.95 -20.90 -10.82
CA LYS A 107 -22.59 -22.18 -10.50
C LYS A 107 -21.65 -23.35 -10.77
N GLY A 108 -21.75 -24.38 -9.94
CA GLY A 108 -20.97 -25.59 -10.10
C GLY A 108 -19.47 -25.42 -9.81
N ILE A 109 -19.03 -24.35 -9.13
CA ILE A 109 -17.60 -24.05 -8.91
C ILE A 109 -16.82 -25.21 -8.25
N ARG A 110 -17.49 -26.10 -7.51
CA ARG A 110 -16.93 -27.38 -7.01
C ARG A 110 -16.33 -28.28 -8.10
N ASN A 111 -16.76 -28.11 -9.35
CA ASN A 111 -16.25 -28.85 -10.52
C ASN A 111 -14.96 -28.24 -11.07
N LEU A 112 -14.51 -27.07 -10.58
CA LEU A 112 -13.19 -26.54 -10.87
C LEU A 112 -12.16 -27.16 -9.92
N ASN A 113 -11.48 -28.21 -10.37
CA ASN A 113 -10.38 -28.80 -9.59
C ASN A 113 -9.12 -27.92 -9.69
N THR A 114 -8.67 -27.38 -8.56
CA THR A 114 -7.53 -26.46 -8.47
C THR A 114 -6.22 -27.11 -7.99
N GLU A 115 -6.18 -28.44 -7.83
CA GLU A 115 -5.03 -29.14 -7.22
C GLU A 115 -3.70 -28.94 -7.97
N LYS A 116 -3.74 -28.61 -9.27
CA LYS A 116 -2.56 -28.36 -10.12
C LYS A 116 -2.32 -26.88 -10.41
N VAL A 117 -3.17 -25.99 -9.91
CA VAL A 117 -3.07 -24.56 -10.20
C VAL A 117 -1.90 -23.96 -9.43
N THR A 118 -1.00 -23.29 -10.15
CA THR A 118 0.14 -22.58 -9.56
C THR A 118 -0.03 -21.06 -9.59
N ASN A 119 -0.96 -20.55 -10.39
CA ASN A 119 -1.20 -19.12 -10.57
C ASN A 119 -2.72 -18.80 -10.58
N MET A 120 -3.16 -18.06 -9.56
CA MET A 120 -4.52 -17.54 -9.40
C MET A 120 -4.59 -16.01 -9.51
N GLY A 121 -3.53 -15.38 -10.02
CA GLY A 121 -3.42 -13.92 -10.09
C GLY A 121 -4.58 -13.30 -10.87
N SER A 122 -5.23 -12.30 -10.28
CA SER A 122 -6.37 -11.58 -10.87
C SER A 122 -7.53 -12.48 -11.33
N MET A 123 -7.68 -13.69 -10.78
CA MET A 123 -8.71 -14.65 -11.21
C MET A 123 -10.11 -14.05 -11.18
N PHE A 124 -10.45 -13.26 -10.16
CA PHE A 124 -11.74 -12.57 -10.01
C PHE A 124 -11.60 -11.05 -10.03
N SER A 125 -10.51 -10.51 -10.58
CA SER A 125 -10.28 -9.06 -10.61
C SER A 125 -11.43 -8.34 -11.30
N ASP A 126 -11.89 -7.23 -10.74
CA ASP A 126 -12.94 -6.37 -11.26
C ASP A 126 -14.29 -7.08 -11.49
N CYS A 127 -14.60 -8.13 -10.71
CA CYS A 127 -15.96 -8.67 -10.61
C CYS A 127 -16.86 -7.76 -9.76
N TRP A 128 -17.08 -6.51 -10.21
CA TRP A 128 -17.66 -5.42 -9.41
C TRP A 128 -19.01 -5.74 -8.78
N VAL A 129 -19.87 -6.51 -9.48
CA VAL A 129 -21.23 -6.78 -9.02
C VAL A 129 -21.40 -8.07 -8.24
N LEU A 130 -20.36 -8.91 -8.14
CA LEU A 130 -20.40 -10.19 -7.46
C LEU A 130 -20.55 -9.99 -5.95
N THR A 131 -21.55 -10.64 -5.34
CA THR A 131 -21.89 -10.47 -3.90
C THR A 131 -21.48 -11.66 -3.03
N SER A 132 -21.23 -12.82 -3.63
CA SER A 132 -20.79 -14.03 -2.91
C SER A 132 -19.94 -14.91 -3.81
N LEU A 133 -19.03 -15.65 -3.21
CA LEU A 133 -18.15 -16.59 -3.90
C LEU A 133 -17.86 -17.78 -3.00
N ASP A 134 -18.21 -18.98 -3.44
CA ASP A 134 -17.89 -20.22 -2.73
C ASP A 134 -16.50 -20.73 -3.14
N LEU A 135 -15.56 -20.69 -2.20
CA LEU A 135 -14.17 -21.12 -2.38
C LEU A 135 -13.87 -22.43 -1.64
N SER A 136 -14.87 -23.10 -1.08
CA SER A 136 -14.69 -24.25 -0.18
C SER A 136 -13.91 -25.43 -0.80
N ASN A 137 -13.96 -25.59 -2.12
CA ASN A 137 -13.29 -26.66 -2.85
C ASN A 137 -11.91 -26.28 -3.41
N PHE A 138 -11.41 -25.06 -3.13
CA PHE A 138 -10.12 -24.64 -3.64
C PHE A 138 -8.98 -25.31 -2.88
N ASN A 139 -8.11 -26.02 -3.60
CA ASN A 139 -6.81 -26.47 -3.12
C ASN A 139 -5.75 -25.47 -3.61
N THR A 140 -5.17 -24.71 -2.68
CA THR A 140 -4.15 -23.69 -3.01
C THR A 140 -2.73 -24.11 -2.66
N GLU A 141 -2.47 -25.37 -2.30
CA GLU A 141 -1.16 -25.83 -1.80
C GLU A 141 -0.01 -25.58 -2.78
N ASN A 142 -0.30 -25.60 -4.08
CA ASN A 142 0.67 -25.41 -5.17
C ASN A 142 0.70 -23.97 -5.71
N VAL A 143 -0.17 -23.09 -5.20
CA VAL A 143 -0.29 -21.72 -5.70
C VAL A 143 0.89 -20.89 -5.23
N THR A 144 1.55 -20.22 -6.17
CA THR A 144 2.68 -19.32 -5.92
C THR A 144 2.32 -17.86 -6.15
N ASN A 145 1.25 -17.56 -6.91
CA ASN A 145 0.80 -16.20 -7.17
C ASN A 145 -0.71 -16.05 -6.94
N MET A 146 -1.07 -15.14 -6.03
CA MET A 146 -2.45 -14.72 -5.74
C MET A 146 -2.63 -13.19 -5.92
N SER A 147 -1.69 -12.53 -6.62
CA SER A 147 -1.73 -11.09 -6.80
C SER A 147 -3.04 -10.66 -7.44
N GLY A 148 -3.74 -9.72 -6.82
CA GLY A 148 -5.00 -9.17 -7.33
C GLY A 148 -6.16 -10.16 -7.41
N MET A 149 -6.09 -11.34 -6.76
CA MET A 149 -7.08 -12.42 -6.94
C MET A 149 -8.54 -11.94 -6.79
N PHE A 150 -8.80 -11.02 -5.86
CA PHE A 150 -10.12 -10.44 -5.60
C PHE A 150 -10.16 -8.92 -5.82
N ALA A 151 -9.15 -8.34 -6.47
CA ALA A 151 -9.08 -6.90 -6.68
C ALA A 151 -10.36 -6.38 -7.36
N GLY A 152 -10.88 -5.22 -6.95
CA GLY A 152 -12.09 -4.62 -7.49
C GLY A 152 -13.39 -5.38 -7.22
N CYS A 153 -13.43 -6.42 -6.37
CA CYS A 153 -14.67 -7.08 -5.99
C CYS A 153 -15.52 -6.23 -5.02
N ARG A 154 -15.99 -5.07 -5.48
CA ARG A 154 -16.56 -3.99 -4.66
C ARG A 154 -17.79 -4.37 -3.84
N ARG A 155 -18.52 -5.41 -4.24
CA ARG A 155 -19.78 -5.84 -3.59
C ARG A 155 -19.67 -7.13 -2.78
N LEU A 156 -18.50 -7.77 -2.72
CA LEU A 156 -18.30 -8.91 -1.82
C LEU A 156 -18.32 -8.42 -0.37
N THR A 157 -19.22 -8.96 0.45
CA THR A 157 -19.34 -8.59 1.86
C THR A 157 -18.56 -9.50 2.80
N SER A 158 -18.25 -10.72 2.34
CA SER A 158 -17.49 -11.73 3.07
C SER A 158 -16.75 -12.67 2.10
N LEU A 159 -15.62 -13.20 2.53
CA LEU A 159 -14.86 -14.24 1.84
C LEU A 159 -14.45 -15.30 2.87
N ASP A 160 -14.79 -16.56 2.63
CA ASP A 160 -14.28 -17.69 3.41
C ASP A 160 -12.98 -18.18 2.76
N LEU A 161 -11.85 -17.94 3.45
CA LEU A 161 -10.51 -18.32 3.03
C LEU A 161 -9.92 -19.41 3.94
N SER A 162 -10.73 -20.06 4.77
CA SER A 162 -10.26 -21.01 5.78
C SER A 162 -9.46 -22.19 5.20
N ASN A 163 -9.76 -22.61 3.96
CA ASN A 163 -9.06 -23.69 3.27
C ASN A 163 -7.79 -23.25 2.51
N PHE A 164 -7.46 -21.95 2.51
CA PHE A 164 -6.29 -21.47 1.77
C PHE A 164 -4.99 -21.83 2.49
N ASN A 165 -4.13 -22.56 1.80
CA ASN A 165 -2.72 -22.72 2.16
C ASN A 165 -1.89 -21.75 1.32
N THR A 166 -1.26 -20.77 1.96
CA THR A 166 -0.44 -19.75 1.29
C THR A 166 1.07 -19.94 1.46
N ALA A 167 1.53 -21.07 2.01
CA ALA A 167 2.94 -21.29 2.36
C ALA A 167 3.90 -21.28 1.15
N ASN A 168 3.38 -21.38 -0.08
CA ASN A 168 4.15 -21.28 -1.32
C ASN A 168 3.94 -19.97 -2.08
N VAL A 169 3.06 -19.09 -1.61
CA VAL A 169 2.73 -17.84 -2.27
C VAL A 169 3.85 -16.83 -2.09
N THR A 170 4.32 -16.27 -3.20
CA THR A 170 5.33 -15.20 -3.24
C THR A 170 4.72 -13.86 -3.67
N GLY A 171 3.64 -13.87 -4.45
CA GLY A 171 2.91 -12.67 -4.90
C GLY A 171 1.54 -12.54 -4.24
N MET A 172 1.35 -11.51 -3.41
CA MET A 172 0.08 -11.14 -2.77
C MET A 172 -0.32 -9.67 -2.99
N SER A 173 0.43 -8.93 -3.82
CA SER A 173 0.09 -7.54 -4.14
C SER A 173 -1.32 -7.40 -4.71
N TYR A 174 -2.04 -6.35 -4.34
CA TYR A 174 -3.42 -6.05 -4.74
C TYR A 174 -4.49 -7.09 -4.33
N MET A 175 -4.18 -8.13 -3.53
CA MET A 175 -5.07 -9.30 -3.35
C MET A 175 -6.53 -8.95 -3.01
N PHE A 176 -6.75 -7.94 -2.17
CA PHE A 176 -8.07 -7.44 -1.76
C PHE A 176 -8.31 -5.97 -2.17
N ASN A 177 -7.49 -5.41 -3.05
CA ASN A 177 -7.60 -4.01 -3.47
C ASN A 177 -9.02 -3.66 -3.94
N GLY A 178 -9.61 -2.57 -3.47
CA GLY A 178 -10.95 -2.11 -3.88
C GLY A 178 -12.10 -3.05 -3.49
N CYS A 179 -11.91 -3.93 -2.51
CA CYS A 179 -12.99 -4.73 -1.93
C CYS A 179 -13.84 -3.92 -0.94
N GLN A 180 -14.49 -2.87 -1.46
CA GLN A 180 -15.12 -1.80 -0.67
C GLN A 180 -16.21 -2.27 0.31
N ALA A 181 -16.87 -3.39 0.05
CA ALA A 181 -17.95 -3.91 0.89
C ALA A 181 -17.49 -4.98 1.90
N LEU A 182 -16.23 -5.43 1.88
CA LEU A 182 -15.74 -6.41 2.86
C LEU A 182 -15.71 -5.78 4.25
N THR A 183 -16.43 -6.38 5.19
CA THR A 183 -16.55 -5.87 6.57
C THR A 183 -15.61 -6.56 7.55
N SER A 184 -15.21 -7.79 7.22
CA SER A 184 -14.25 -8.61 7.97
C SER A 184 -13.53 -9.57 7.03
N LEU A 185 -12.35 -10.01 7.43
CA LEU A 185 -11.53 -10.96 6.69
C LEU A 185 -10.71 -11.79 7.68
N ASP A 186 -10.92 -13.11 7.68
CA ASP A 186 -10.11 -14.03 8.48
C ASP A 186 -8.86 -14.45 7.69
N LEU A 187 -7.70 -14.02 8.18
CA LEU A 187 -6.39 -14.30 7.60
C LEU A 187 -5.52 -15.19 8.52
N SER A 188 -6.13 -15.83 9.53
CA SER A 188 -5.39 -16.60 10.54
C SER A 188 -4.56 -17.75 9.94
N ASN A 189 -4.99 -18.34 8.82
CA ASN A 189 -4.27 -19.41 8.13
C ASN A 189 -3.21 -18.92 7.14
N PHE A 190 -3.03 -17.61 6.95
CA PHE A 190 -2.05 -17.09 5.99
C PHE A 190 -0.63 -17.21 6.53
N ASN A 191 0.23 -17.85 5.73
CA ASN A 191 1.67 -17.79 5.86
C ASN A 191 2.22 -16.85 4.77
N THR A 192 2.88 -15.77 5.18
CA THR A 192 3.46 -14.75 4.28
C THR A 192 4.99 -14.78 4.23
N GLU A 193 5.64 -15.80 4.79
CA GLU A 193 7.12 -15.86 4.94
C GLU A 193 7.87 -15.68 3.61
N LYS A 194 7.29 -16.15 2.49
CA LYS A 194 7.89 -16.07 1.15
C LYS A 194 7.44 -14.84 0.35
N VAL A 195 6.54 -14.01 0.88
CA VAL A 195 5.98 -12.87 0.16
C VAL A 195 7.01 -11.74 0.14
N THR A 196 7.24 -11.17 -1.04
CA THR A 196 8.18 -10.06 -1.22
C THR A 196 7.50 -8.73 -1.59
N ASP A 197 6.26 -8.78 -2.10
CA ASP A 197 5.49 -7.62 -2.55
C ASP A 197 4.07 -7.64 -1.97
N MET A 198 3.76 -6.66 -1.10
CA MET A 198 2.46 -6.47 -0.45
C MET A 198 1.81 -5.13 -0.82
N ARG A 199 2.27 -4.48 -1.91
CA ARG A 199 1.67 -3.22 -2.35
C ARG A 199 0.17 -3.36 -2.60
N TYR A 200 -0.58 -2.34 -2.20
CA TYR A 200 -2.04 -2.23 -2.38
C TYR A 200 -2.87 -3.40 -1.85
N MET A 201 -2.32 -4.26 -0.96
CA MET A 201 -2.98 -5.51 -0.58
C MET A 201 -4.40 -5.30 -0.03
N PHE A 202 -4.62 -4.24 0.75
CA PHE A 202 -5.91 -3.86 1.32
C PHE A 202 -6.36 -2.45 0.90
N ASP A 203 -5.71 -1.84 -0.09
CA ASP A 203 -6.08 -0.50 -0.58
C ASP A 203 -7.57 -0.44 -0.96
N GLY A 204 -8.33 0.55 -0.48
CA GLY A 204 -9.73 0.77 -0.82
C GLY A 204 -10.69 -0.29 -0.25
N CYS A 205 -10.30 -0.92 0.87
CA CYS A 205 -11.20 -1.76 1.65
C CYS A 205 -12.02 -0.92 2.64
N ASP A 206 -12.82 0.00 2.10
CA ASP A 206 -13.47 1.10 2.82
C ASP A 206 -14.31 0.66 4.04
N ALA A 207 -14.90 -0.54 3.99
CA ALA A 207 -15.77 -1.10 5.04
C ALA A 207 -15.06 -2.00 6.07
N LEU A 208 -13.77 -2.31 5.92
CA LEU A 208 -13.05 -3.15 6.89
C LEU A 208 -12.85 -2.39 8.20
N THR A 209 -13.34 -2.95 9.30
CA THR A 209 -13.29 -2.30 10.63
C THR A 209 -12.10 -2.72 11.48
N ALA A 210 -11.59 -3.93 11.25
CA ALA A 210 -10.43 -4.52 11.92
C ALA A 210 -9.76 -5.56 11.00
N LEU A 211 -8.45 -5.77 11.21
CA LEU A 211 -7.66 -6.82 10.56
C LEU A 211 -6.70 -7.43 11.59
N ASP A 212 -6.72 -8.76 11.72
CA ASP A 212 -5.71 -9.49 12.47
C ASP A 212 -4.56 -9.91 11.53
N LEU A 213 -3.40 -9.31 11.74
CA LEU A 213 -2.18 -9.55 10.97
C LEU A 213 -1.07 -10.19 11.81
N SER A 214 -1.40 -10.74 12.98
CA SER A 214 -0.42 -11.30 13.92
C SER A 214 0.44 -12.42 13.31
N ASN A 215 -0.11 -13.18 12.36
CA ASN A 215 0.59 -14.25 11.64
C ASN A 215 1.44 -13.77 10.45
N PHE A 216 1.38 -12.48 10.09
CA PHE A 216 2.16 -11.97 8.97
C PHE A 216 3.64 -11.90 9.33
N ASN A 217 4.47 -12.54 8.50
CA ASN A 217 5.92 -12.36 8.49
C ASN A 217 6.31 -11.49 7.29
N THR A 218 6.84 -10.30 7.56
CA THR A 218 7.20 -9.32 6.52
C THR A 218 8.70 -9.18 6.30
N GLN A 219 9.55 -10.05 6.86
CA GLN A 219 11.02 -9.91 6.82
C GLN A 219 11.60 -9.83 5.40
N ASN A 220 10.92 -10.45 4.43
CA ASN A 220 11.31 -10.50 3.02
C ASN A 220 10.59 -9.47 2.14
N VAL A 221 9.66 -8.69 2.71
CA VAL A 221 8.88 -7.71 1.96
C VAL A 221 9.73 -6.48 1.68
N THR A 222 9.77 -6.06 0.41
CA THR A 222 10.50 -4.86 -0.03
C THR A 222 9.58 -3.72 -0.44
N ASN A 223 8.30 -4.01 -0.67
CA ASN A 223 7.32 -3.03 -1.12
C ASN A 223 5.98 -3.17 -0.35
N MET A 224 5.60 -2.10 0.36
CA MET A 224 4.35 -1.96 1.11
C MET A 224 3.54 -0.71 0.68
N LEU A 225 3.82 -0.20 -0.53
CA LEU A 225 3.19 1.00 -1.07
C LEU A 225 1.65 0.87 -1.06
N ASN A 226 0.96 1.89 -0.54
CA ASN A 226 -0.50 1.94 -0.41
C ASN A 226 -1.13 0.72 0.30
N MET A 227 -0.42 -0.04 1.14
CA MET A 227 -0.93 -1.32 1.67
C MET A 227 -2.31 -1.20 2.35
N PHE A 228 -2.57 -0.10 3.07
CA PHE A 228 -3.82 0.22 3.75
C PHE A 228 -4.42 1.57 3.29
N TYR A 229 -4.11 2.00 2.07
CA TYR A 229 -4.64 3.25 1.52
C TYR A 229 -6.18 3.22 1.49
N ASP A 230 -6.84 4.31 1.87
CA ASP A 230 -8.30 4.48 1.93
C ASP A 230 -9.06 3.35 2.67
N CYS A 231 -8.45 2.70 3.67
CA CYS A 231 -9.17 1.83 4.62
C CYS A 231 -9.97 2.66 5.63
N GLU A 232 -10.99 3.38 5.16
CA GLU A 232 -11.64 4.47 5.90
C GLU A 232 -12.27 4.04 7.24
N ALA A 233 -12.89 2.85 7.30
CA ALA A 233 -13.56 2.33 8.50
C ALA A 233 -12.62 1.62 9.49
N LEU A 234 -11.33 1.49 9.20
CA LEU A 234 -10.40 0.73 10.04
C LEU A 234 -10.16 1.45 11.37
N THR A 235 -10.66 0.88 12.46
CA THR A 235 -10.61 1.50 13.80
C THR A 235 -9.37 1.11 14.61
N SER A 236 -8.82 -0.07 14.32
CA SER A 236 -7.64 -0.62 14.97
C SER A 236 -6.82 -1.43 13.98
N LEU A 237 -5.50 -1.28 14.03
CA LEU A 237 -4.55 -2.02 13.21
C LEU A 237 -3.27 -2.26 14.03
N ASP A 238 -2.93 -3.52 14.24
CA ASP A 238 -1.65 -3.91 14.87
C ASP A 238 -0.64 -4.26 13.78
N VAL A 239 0.43 -3.48 13.70
CA VAL A 239 1.58 -3.67 12.80
C VAL A 239 2.89 -3.84 13.59
N SER A 240 2.80 -4.11 14.90
CA SER A 240 3.98 -4.21 15.76
C SER A 240 4.89 -5.39 15.41
N ASN A 241 4.37 -6.41 14.73
CA ASN A 241 5.12 -7.54 14.20
C ASN A 241 5.79 -7.28 12.84
N PHE A 242 5.52 -6.14 12.19
CA PHE A 242 6.09 -5.85 10.87
C PHE A 242 7.59 -5.57 10.99
N ASN A 243 8.38 -6.31 10.23
CA ASN A 243 9.78 -6.02 9.94
C ASN A 243 9.85 -5.25 8.61
N THR A 244 10.33 -4.01 8.65
CA THR A 244 10.41 -3.10 7.49
C THR A 244 11.84 -2.80 7.04
N GLN A 245 12.86 -3.53 7.54
CA GLN A 245 14.29 -3.25 7.28
C GLN A 245 14.69 -3.30 5.79
N ASN A 246 13.84 -3.88 4.94
CA ASN A 246 14.04 -4.04 3.50
C ASN A 246 13.12 -3.16 2.65
N VAL A 247 12.22 -2.39 3.28
CA VAL A 247 11.27 -1.52 2.60
C VAL A 247 11.96 -0.22 2.19
N THR A 248 11.78 0.19 0.92
CA THR A 248 12.39 1.42 0.38
C THR A 248 11.38 2.55 0.16
N SER A 249 10.08 2.24 0.08
CA SER A 249 9.01 3.23 -0.06
C SER A 249 7.86 2.91 0.88
N MET A 250 7.42 3.92 1.64
CA MET A 250 6.24 3.90 2.50
C MET A 250 5.14 4.82 1.96
N TYR A 251 5.17 5.11 0.64
CA TYR A 251 4.22 5.94 -0.08
C TYR A 251 2.78 5.57 0.28
N ARG A 252 2.06 6.53 0.89
CA ARG A 252 0.64 6.46 1.25
C ARG A 252 0.20 5.21 2.04
N MET A 253 1.11 4.56 2.75
CA MET A 253 0.87 3.25 3.38
C MET A 253 -0.40 3.21 4.26
N PHE A 254 -0.69 4.29 5.00
CA PHE A 254 -1.86 4.42 5.87
C PHE A 254 -2.76 5.61 5.48
N SER A 255 -2.53 6.23 4.32
CA SER A 255 -3.30 7.42 3.93
C SER A 255 -4.78 7.08 3.79
N GLY A 256 -5.66 7.94 4.29
CA GLY A 256 -7.11 7.74 4.24
C GLY A 256 -7.67 6.79 5.29
N CYS A 257 -6.86 6.27 6.23
CA CYS A 257 -7.33 5.53 7.41
C CYS A 257 -8.04 6.47 8.41
N GLN A 258 -9.20 7.01 8.03
CA GLN A 258 -9.86 8.13 8.71
C GLN A 258 -10.36 7.77 10.12
N ALA A 259 -10.73 6.51 10.36
CA ALA A 259 -11.22 6.03 11.65
C ALA A 259 -10.14 5.56 12.63
N LEU A 260 -8.86 5.49 12.21
CA LEU A 260 -7.79 4.94 13.02
C LEU A 260 -7.38 5.92 14.12
N THR A 261 -7.57 5.53 15.38
CA THR A 261 -7.35 6.42 16.54
C THR A 261 -5.92 6.36 17.11
N SER A 262 -5.25 5.22 16.92
CA SER A 262 -3.88 4.95 17.35
C SER A 262 -3.21 3.98 16.39
N LEU A 263 -1.90 4.14 16.19
CA LEU A 263 -1.09 3.24 15.38
C LEU A 263 0.31 3.11 16.00
N ASN A 264 0.72 1.88 16.32
CA ASN A 264 2.05 1.61 16.86
C ASN A 264 3.02 1.27 15.72
N VAL A 265 3.89 2.23 15.37
CA VAL A 265 4.94 2.05 14.35
C VAL A 265 6.35 1.90 14.94
N SER A 266 6.45 1.60 16.24
CA SER A 266 7.76 1.52 16.92
C SER A 266 8.68 0.41 16.39
N SER A 267 8.14 -0.62 15.75
CA SER A 267 8.92 -1.70 15.11
C SER A 267 9.48 -1.32 13.75
N PHE A 268 9.09 -0.18 13.18
CA PHE A 268 9.47 0.18 11.81
C PHE A 268 10.94 0.61 11.78
N ASP A 269 11.73 -0.14 11.02
CA ASP A 269 13.05 0.27 10.55
C ASP A 269 12.87 1.03 9.23
N THR A 270 13.26 2.31 9.24
CA THR A 270 13.12 3.21 8.08
C THR A 270 14.47 3.59 7.46
N GLU A 271 15.59 2.96 7.85
CA GLU A 271 16.94 3.34 7.40
C GLU A 271 17.07 3.37 5.87
N LYS A 272 16.40 2.45 5.17
CA LYS A 272 16.43 2.34 3.70
C LYS A 272 15.32 3.11 2.98
N VAL A 273 14.40 3.75 3.70
CA VAL A 273 13.24 4.41 3.10
C VAL A 273 13.68 5.72 2.45
N THR A 274 13.32 5.90 1.18
CA THR A 274 13.61 7.14 0.43
C THR A 274 12.36 7.99 0.17
N ASP A 275 11.17 7.40 0.30
CA ASP A 275 9.88 8.02 -0.03
C ASP A 275 8.85 7.77 1.08
N MET A 276 8.38 8.86 1.71
CA MET A 276 7.34 8.87 2.76
C MET A 276 6.13 9.73 2.35
N TRP A 277 5.94 9.95 1.05
CA TRP A 277 4.85 10.77 0.51
C TRP A 277 3.49 10.32 1.07
N CYS A 278 2.79 11.27 1.70
CA CYS A 278 1.46 11.09 2.28
C CYS A 278 1.31 9.86 3.19
N MET A 279 2.36 9.36 3.86
CA MET A 279 2.29 8.10 4.61
C MET A 279 1.09 8.01 5.59
N PHE A 280 0.75 9.11 6.27
CA PHE A 280 -0.38 9.22 7.21
C PHE A 280 -1.42 10.27 6.76
N TYR A 281 -1.44 10.64 5.49
CA TYR A 281 -2.35 11.67 4.96
C TYR A 281 -3.82 11.34 5.28
N ASN A 282 -4.61 12.32 5.72
CA ASN A 282 -6.02 12.17 6.11
C ASN A 282 -6.30 11.08 7.16
N CYS A 283 -5.34 10.73 8.04
CA CYS A 283 -5.61 9.94 9.25
C CYS A 283 -6.31 10.79 10.30
N LYS A 284 -7.55 11.21 10.02
CA LYS A 284 -8.26 12.27 10.76
C LYS A 284 -8.46 11.99 12.25
N ALA A 285 -8.64 10.73 12.62
CA ALA A 285 -8.86 10.32 14.02
C ALA A 285 -7.57 10.05 14.82
N LEU A 286 -6.39 10.06 14.17
CA LEU A 286 -5.13 9.72 14.82
C LEU A 286 -4.74 10.80 15.83
N THR A 287 -4.64 10.43 17.12
CA THR A 287 -4.42 11.40 18.21
C THR A 287 -2.95 11.60 18.56
N SER A 288 -2.12 10.57 18.35
CA SER A 288 -0.69 10.55 18.64
C SER A 288 0.03 9.56 17.72
N LEU A 289 1.33 9.79 17.53
CA LEU A 289 2.20 8.91 16.76
C LEU A 289 3.61 8.99 17.34
N ASP A 290 4.19 7.85 17.72
CA ASP A 290 5.57 7.75 18.16
C ASP A 290 6.48 7.46 16.95
N LEU A 291 7.32 8.43 16.61
CA LEU A 291 8.25 8.38 15.48
C LEU A 291 9.72 8.38 15.95
N SER A 292 9.98 8.08 17.22
CA SER A 292 11.32 8.13 17.80
C SER A 292 12.34 7.23 17.11
N ASN A 293 11.89 6.11 16.51
CA ASN A 293 12.73 5.18 15.77
C ASN A 293 12.89 5.51 14.27
N PHE A 294 12.20 6.53 13.75
CA PHE A 294 12.29 6.86 12.33
C PHE A 294 13.65 7.50 12.02
N ASN A 295 14.44 6.84 11.17
CA ASN A 295 15.59 7.40 10.48
C ASN A 295 15.14 7.93 9.11
N THR A 296 15.24 9.25 8.90
CA THR A 296 14.85 9.89 7.63
C THR A 296 16.03 10.41 6.80
N GLU A 297 17.27 10.04 7.14
CA GLU A 297 18.48 10.56 6.48
C GLU A 297 18.53 10.31 4.96
N ASN A 298 17.81 9.29 4.49
CA ASN A 298 17.73 8.89 3.08
C ASN A 298 16.46 9.36 2.38
N VAL A 299 15.52 9.98 3.10
CA VAL A 299 14.25 10.44 2.54
C VAL A 299 14.48 11.68 1.69
N THR A 300 13.96 11.65 0.47
CA THR A 300 13.99 12.80 -0.46
C THR A 300 12.64 13.49 -0.60
N ASP A 301 11.55 12.79 -0.28
CA ASP A 301 10.18 13.27 -0.43
C ASP A 301 9.33 13.01 0.83
N MET A 302 8.75 14.07 1.38
CA MET A 302 7.85 14.05 2.54
C MET A 302 6.54 14.80 2.29
N TYR A 303 6.15 14.97 1.02
CA TYR A 303 4.93 15.68 0.65
C TYR A 303 3.74 15.17 1.46
N GLY A 304 3.04 16.07 2.16
CA GLY A 304 1.77 15.78 2.84
C GLY A 304 1.80 14.64 3.87
N MET A 305 2.97 14.27 4.43
CA MET A 305 3.13 13.07 5.27
C MET A 305 2.10 12.98 6.41
N PHE A 306 1.76 14.11 7.06
CA PHE A 306 0.76 14.20 8.13
C PHE A 306 -0.41 15.13 7.78
N SER A 307 -0.57 15.50 6.51
CA SER A 307 -1.63 16.44 6.14
C SER A 307 -3.00 15.85 6.42
N GLY A 308 -3.91 16.62 7.01
CA GLY A 308 -5.26 16.14 7.35
C GLY A 308 -5.33 15.24 8.59
N CYS A 309 -4.25 15.12 9.36
CA CYS A 309 -4.27 14.50 10.69
C CYS A 309 -4.94 15.42 11.72
N GLU A 310 -6.25 15.66 11.54
CA GLU A 310 -7.00 16.70 12.25
C GLU A 310 -7.00 16.54 13.78
N ALA A 311 -6.97 15.30 14.29
CA ALA A 311 -6.98 14.99 15.72
C ALA A 311 -5.58 14.91 16.37
N LEU A 312 -4.49 15.09 15.63
CA LEU A 312 -3.13 14.92 16.14
C LEU A 312 -2.76 16.05 17.11
N ILE A 313 -2.64 15.74 18.40
CA ILE A 313 -2.48 16.74 19.48
C ILE A 313 -1.02 17.18 19.61
N SER A 314 -0.10 16.23 19.45
CA SER A 314 1.34 16.43 19.55
C SER A 314 2.07 15.52 18.57
N LEU A 315 3.17 16.02 18.02
CA LEU A 315 4.02 15.27 17.12
C LEU A 315 5.48 15.58 17.41
N ASN A 316 6.28 14.54 17.66
CA ASN A 316 7.73 14.68 17.86
C ASN A 316 8.46 14.33 16.55
N VAL A 317 9.04 15.34 15.91
CA VAL A 317 9.85 15.19 14.69
C VAL A 317 11.34 15.46 14.91
N SER A 318 11.81 15.40 16.17
CA SER A 318 13.20 15.72 16.51
C SER A 318 14.24 14.73 15.96
N SER A 319 13.81 13.50 15.62
CA SER A 319 14.65 12.49 14.97
C SER A 319 14.80 12.72 13.46
N PHE A 320 13.99 13.60 12.85
CA PHE A 320 13.98 13.75 11.40
C PHE A 320 15.25 14.47 10.92
N ASP A 321 15.99 13.82 10.03
CA ASP A 321 17.00 14.45 9.18
C ASP A 321 16.35 14.80 7.83
N THR A 322 16.41 16.08 7.47
CA THR A 322 15.79 16.60 6.26
C THR A 322 16.82 17.14 5.26
N GLU A 323 18.12 16.83 5.43
CA GLU A 323 19.19 17.34 4.57
C GLU A 323 19.03 16.94 3.09
N LYS A 324 18.39 15.80 2.81
CA LYS A 324 18.15 15.31 1.45
C LYS A 324 16.75 15.62 0.91
N VAL A 325 15.84 16.12 1.75
CA VAL A 325 14.44 16.37 1.36
C VAL A 325 14.38 17.57 0.42
N THR A 326 13.64 17.41 -0.69
CA THR A 326 13.42 18.48 -1.67
C THR A 326 12.01 19.04 -1.62
N ASP A 327 11.01 18.28 -1.17
CA ASP A 327 9.60 18.69 -1.12
C ASP A 327 9.00 18.44 0.27
N MET A 328 8.45 19.51 0.88
CA MET A 328 7.73 19.47 2.16
C MET A 328 6.36 20.14 2.08
N ARG A 329 5.80 20.30 0.88
CA ARG A 329 4.47 20.88 0.72
C ARG A 329 3.47 20.15 1.59
N THR A 330 2.60 20.92 2.24
CA THR A 330 1.47 20.41 3.03
C THR A 330 1.81 19.43 4.16
N ILE A 331 3.09 19.18 4.51
CA ILE A 331 3.47 18.07 5.41
C ILE A 331 2.70 18.08 6.75
N PHE A 332 2.33 19.26 7.27
CA PHE A 332 1.51 19.42 8.47
C PHE A 332 0.16 20.12 8.20
N SER A 333 -0.24 20.35 6.95
CA SER A 333 -1.49 21.08 6.62
C SER A 333 -2.70 20.38 7.24
N ASP A 334 -3.68 21.12 7.72
CA ASP A 334 -4.89 20.61 8.39
C ASP A 334 -4.64 19.78 9.66
N CYS A 335 -3.46 19.89 10.30
CA CYS A 335 -3.24 19.37 11.65
C CYS A 335 -3.94 20.26 12.70
N LYS A 336 -5.28 20.29 12.69
CA LYS A 336 -6.11 21.26 13.42
C LYS A 336 -6.01 21.17 14.93
N ALA A 337 -5.64 20.03 15.50
CA ALA A 337 -5.45 19.84 16.95
C ALA A 337 -4.02 20.13 17.42
N LEU A 338 -3.04 20.26 16.53
CA LEU A 338 -1.65 20.46 16.89
C LEU A 338 -1.47 21.84 17.51
N THR A 339 -0.95 21.90 18.74
CA THR A 339 -0.80 23.16 19.49
C THR A 339 0.61 23.73 19.43
N SER A 340 1.63 22.88 19.37
CA SER A 340 3.02 23.27 19.18
C SER A 340 3.78 22.25 18.37
N LEU A 341 4.81 22.70 17.65
CA LEU A 341 5.69 21.82 16.90
C LEU A 341 7.13 22.33 16.98
N ASP A 342 8.07 21.42 17.19
CA ASP A 342 9.50 21.72 17.14
C ASP A 342 10.11 21.20 15.85
N VAL A 343 10.53 22.11 14.98
CA VAL A 343 11.18 21.84 13.70
C VAL A 343 12.60 22.41 13.68
N SER A 344 13.19 22.66 14.85
CA SER A 344 14.51 23.28 14.97
C SER A 344 15.66 22.43 14.40
N ASN A 345 15.44 21.13 14.21
CA ASN A 345 16.35 20.20 13.55
C ASN A 345 16.26 20.19 12.02
N PHE A 346 15.24 20.81 11.41
CA PHE A 346 15.03 20.72 9.97
C PHE A 346 16.08 21.53 9.20
N ASN A 347 16.75 20.85 8.27
CA ASN A 347 17.63 21.46 7.27
C ASN A 347 16.84 21.77 5.99
N THR A 348 16.76 23.05 5.64
CA THR A 348 15.95 23.52 4.51
C THR A 348 16.74 23.93 3.28
N GLN A 349 18.04 23.63 3.21
CA GLN A 349 18.92 24.15 2.14
C GLN A 349 18.62 23.57 0.76
N LYS A 350 18.08 22.34 0.67
CA LYS A 350 17.74 21.66 -0.59
C LYS A 350 16.26 21.71 -0.93
N ILE A 351 15.43 22.24 -0.03
CA ILE A 351 13.99 22.26 -0.23
C ILE A 351 13.66 23.28 -1.33
N ILE A 352 12.92 22.81 -2.33
CA ILE A 352 12.49 23.62 -3.47
C ILE A 352 11.06 24.12 -3.30
N ASP A 353 10.23 23.45 -2.50
CA ASP A 353 8.82 23.80 -2.30
C ASP A 353 8.36 23.53 -0.85
N MET A 354 7.69 24.52 -0.26
CA MET A 354 7.10 24.47 1.08
C MET A 354 5.70 25.11 1.11
N ALA A 355 5.01 25.16 -0.03
CA ALA A 355 3.65 25.69 -0.09
C ALA A 355 2.74 24.98 0.93
N ASP A 356 1.90 25.77 1.60
CA ASP A 356 0.86 25.30 2.51
C ASP A 356 1.35 24.39 3.66
N MET A 357 2.65 24.41 3.99
CA MET A 357 3.26 23.47 4.95
C MET A 357 2.53 23.36 6.30
N PHE A 358 2.02 24.49 6.81
CA PHE A 358 1.24 24.58 8.05
C PHE A 358 -0.19 25.10 7.80
N SER A 359 -0.70 25.14 6.56
CA SER A 359 -2.02 25.70 6.29
C SER A 359 -3.09 25.02 7.16
N ASP A 360 -4.07 25.78 7.63
CA ASP A 360 -5.22 25.28 8.38
C ASP A 360 -4.89 24.57 9.71
N CYS A 361 -3.66 24.74 10.22
CA CYS A 361 -3.26 24.42 11.60
C CYS A 361 -3.87 25.40 12.62
N THR A 362 -5.21 25.40 12.72
CA THR A 362 -5.98 26.42 13.45
C THR A 362 -5.74 26.45 14.98
N SER A 363 -5.20 25.38 15.57
CA SER A 363 -4.83 25.36 16.99
C SER A 363 -3.35 25.66 17.27
N LEU A 364 -2.52 25.76 16.24
CA LEU A 364 -1.08 25.91 16.39
C LEU A 364 -0.74 27.29 16.95
N THR A 365 -0.17 27.33 18.14
CA THR A 365 0.25 28.57 18.80
C THR A 365 1.72 28.85 18.63
N THR A 366 2.55 27.80 18.49
CA THR A 366 4.01 27.94 18.54
C THR A 366 4.70 26.96 17.60
N ILE A 367 5.60 27.48 16.77
CA ILE A 367 6.53 26.66 15.98
C ILE A 367 7.94 27.02 16.45
N PHE A 368 8.67 26.05 17.00
CA PHE A 368 10.05 26.25 17.43
C PHE A 368 11.00 26.07 16.25
N CYS A 369 11.79 27.11 15.97
CA CYS A 369 12.86 27.06 14.98
C CYS A 369 13.85 28.19 15.25
N ASN A 370 15.15 27.90 15.15
CA ASN A 370 16.22 28.86 15.45
C ASN A 370 16.85 29.49 14.20
N SER A 371 16.33 29.19 13.01
CA SER A 371 16.85 29.66 11.73
C SER A 371 15.74 30.29 10.87
N ASN A 372 16.14 31.19 9.97
CA ASN A 372 15.23 31.74 8.97
C ASN A 372 15.14 30.76 7.81
N TRP A 373 13.93 30.40 7.41
CA TRP A 373 13.73 29.58 6.22
C TRP A 373 13.58 30.46 4.99
N LYS A 374 14.16 30.01 3.88
CA LYS A 374 14.12 30.68 2.56
C LYS A 374 14.15 29.60 1.48
N VAL A 375 13.42 29.81 0.39
CA VAL A 375 13.51 28.98 -0.82
C VAL A 375 14.01 29.83 -1.99
N GLY A 376 14.92 29.26 -2.80
CA GLY A 376 15.63 29.98 -3.86
C GLY A 376 14.85 30.14 -5.17
N TYR A 377 13.81 29.34 -5.40
CA TYR A 377 13.03 29.35 -6.63
C TYR A 377 11.58 28.93 -6.33
N LYS A 378 10.63 29.84 -6.61
CA LYS A 378 9.16 29.66 -6.56
C LYS A 378 8.51 29.22 -5.22
N VAL A 379 7.56 30.06 -4.79
CA VAL A 379 6.29 29.71 -4.09
C VAL A 379 6.40 29.01 -2.73
N GLY A 380 6.51 29.81 -1.67
CA GLY A 380 5.90 29.50 -0.37
C GLY A 380 4.64 30.35 -0.17
N VAL A 381 3.66 30.25 -1.07
CA VAL A 381 2.35 30.88 -0.83
C VAL A 381 1.64 30.12 0.29
N ASN A 382 0.95 30.85 1.15
CA ASN A 382 0.00 30.28 2.11
C ASN A 382 0.59 29.27 3.13
N MET A 383 1.92 29.25 3.33
CA MET A 383 2.60 28.39 4.33
C MET A 383 1.90 28.41 5.69
N PHE A 384 1.41 29.57 6.13
CA PHE A 384 0.73 29.78 7.41
C PHE A 384 -0.75 30.18 7.24
N ASN A 385 -1.37 29.88 6.10
CA ASN A 385 -2.76 30.24 5.87
C ASN A 385 -3.67 29.65 6.96
N ASN A 386 -4.65 30.42 7.42
CA ASN A 386 -5.57 30.04 8.51
C ASN A 386 -4.93 29.60 9.85
N CYS A 387 -3.64 29.87 10.09
CA CYS A 387 -2.95 29.66 11.38
C CYS A 387 -3.31 30.73 12.42
N THR A 388 -4.59 30.96 12.67
CA THR A 388 -5.09 32.16 13.38
C THR A 388 -4.62 32.32 14.83
N LYS A 389 -4.14 31.25 15.47
CA LYS A 389 -3.61 31.29 16.85
C LYS A 389 -2.09 31.42 16.93
N LEU A 390 -1.40 31.39 15.80
CA LEU A 390 0.05 31.35 15.74
C LEU A 390 0.67 32.65 16.25
N LYS A 391 1.73 32.52 17.05
CA LYS A 391 2.51 33.64 17.59
C LYS A 391 3.99 33.33 17.47
N GLY A 392 4.73 34.23 16.82
CA GLY A 392 6.18 34.24 16.88
C GLY A 392 6.68 34.99 18.12
N THR A 393 8.00 35.06 18.30
CA THR A 393 8.64 35.69 19.47
C THR A 393 8.12 37.11 19.75
N ASN A 394 7.97 37.92 18.70
CA ASN A 394 7.52 39.33 18.79
C ASN A 394 6.44 39.67 17.75
N THR A 395 5.78 38.66 17.19
CA THR A 395 4.89 38.82 16.04
C THR A 395 3.59 38.04 16.23
N SER A 396 2.46 38.72 16.14
CA SER A 396 1.14 38.09 16.08
C SER A 396 0.77 37.70 14.65
N PHE A 397 -0.04 36.65 14.47
CA PHE A 397 -0.58 36.27 13.17
C PHE A 397 -1.27 37.43 12.44
N ASP A 398 -1.06 37.51 11.13
CA ASP A 398 -1.59 38.51 10.21
C ASP A 398 -2.05 37.78 8.94
N ALA A 399 -3.36 37.81 8.67
CA ALA A 399 -3.95 37.10 7.54
C ALA A 399 -3.47 37.60 6.16
N SER A 400 -2.82 38.77 6.09
CA SER A 400 -2.20 39.28 4.87
C SER A 400 -0.76 38.80 4.65
N LYS A 401 -0.16 38.12 5.63
CA LYS A 401 1.24 37.65 5.63
C LYS A 401 1.31 36.15 5.93
N THR A 402 0.90 35.35 4.96
CA THR A 402 0.81 33.90 5.13
C THR A 402 1.97 33.14 4.49
N GLY A 403 2.91 33.83 3.84
CA GLY A 403 3.97 33.19 3.08
C GLY A 403 5.21 32.85 3.90
N ILE A 404 6.19 32.26 3.21
CA ILE A 404 7.47 31.83 3.79
C ILE A 404 8.30 32.99 4.39
N GLU A 405 8.04 34.24 4.02
CA GLU A 405 8.67 35.41 4.64
C GLU A 405 8.43 35.48 6.17
N MET A 406 7.37 34.82 6.65
CA MET A 406 7.07 34.70 8.08
C MET A 406 7.71 33.47 8.74
N ALA A 407 8.45 32.63 8.02
CA ALA A 407 9.21 31.50 8.57
C ALA A 407 10.56 31.98 9.17
N ASN A 408 10.48 32.85 10.18
CA ASN A 408 11.64 33.56 10.76
C ASN A 408 11.45 33.76 12.28
N PRO A 409 12.39 33.34 13.14
CA PRO A 409 12.25 33.47 14.60
C PRO A 409 12.30 34.89 15.17
N THR A 410 12.82 35.85 14.40
CA THR A 410 13.00 37.24 14.81
C THR A 410 11.80 38.10 14.45
N THR A 411 11.34 38.00 13.20
CA THR A 411 10.31 38.88 12.63
C THR A 411 9.04 38.15 12.21
N GLY A 412 9.10 36.83 12.13
CA GLY A 412 8.02 35.98 11.64
C GLY A 412 7.31 35.22 12.76
N TYR A 413 6.69 34.11 12.40
CA TYR A 413 5.88 33.26 13.26
C TYR A 413 6.64 32.12 13.95
N PHE A 414 7.92 31.95 13.65
CA PHE A 414 8.76 31.04 14.42
C PHE A 414 9.10 31.65 15.79
N THR A 415 9.30 30.76 16.74
CA THR A 415 9.76 31.08 18.09
C THR A 415 11.13 30.49 18.30
N SER A 416 12.11 31.32 18.68
CA SER A 416 13.44 30.82 19.04
C SER A 416 13.32 29.92 20.26
N LYS A 417 13.83 28.70 20.15
CA LYS A 417 14.01 27.81 21.28
C LYS A 417 15.23 28.29 22.06
N THR A 418 15.02 28.77 23.28
CA THR A 418 16.11 29.03 24.23
C THR A 418 16.73 27.68 24.59
N THR A 419 17.73 27.24 23.83
CA THR A 419 18.64 26.23 24.33
C THR A 419 19.26 26.84 25.58
N GLY A 420 19.23 26.18 26.74
CA GLY A 420 19.83 26.66 28.00
C GLY A 420 21.35 26.95 27.93
N ILE A 421 21.92 26.99 26.73
CA ILE A 421 23.17 27.62 26.38
C ILE A 421 22.81 29.04 25.90
N ASP A 422 22.64 29.96 26.85
CA ASP A 422 22.71 31.38 26.52
C ASP A 422 24.02 31.61 25.76
N HIS A 423 23.90 32.24 24.59
CA HIS A 423 24.97 32.75 23.73
C HIS A 423 26.38 32.27 24.09
N VAL A 424 27.01 31.48 23.20
CA VAL A 424 28.46 31.33 23.22
C VAL A 424 29.06 32.73 23.10
N LYS A 425 29.43 33.33 24.23
CA LYS A 425 30.18 34.57 24.26
C LYS A 425 31.51 34.22 23.62
N THR A 426 31.75 34.74 22.42
CA THR A 426 33.10 34.81 21.88
C THR A 426 33.90 35.67 22.84
N ALA A 427 34.63 35.04 23.76
CA ALA A 427 35.73 35.71 24.43
C ALA A 427 36.71 36.16 23.33
N ASP A 428 37.28 37.35 23.48
CA ASP A 428 38.36 37.81 22.61
C ASP A 428 39.39 36.69 22.44
N ARG A 429 39.92 36.53 21.22
CA ARG A 429 40.99 35.57 20.95
C ARG A 429 42.03 35.70 22.06
N ALA A 430 42.16 34.68 22.89
CA ALA A 430 43.25 34.60 23.85
C ALA A 430 44.55 34.52 23.03
N GLY A 431 45.19 35.66 22.78
CA GLY A 431 46.42 35.77 21.99
C GLY A 431 47.64 35.15 22.66
N ASP A 432 47.46 34.37 23.71
CA ASP A 432 48.49 33.89 24.63
C ASP A 432 48.60 32.36 24.70
N GLY A 433 47.85 31.61 23.89
CA GLY A 433 47.97 30.15 23.82
C GLY A 433 47.42 29.39 25.04
N LYS A 434 46.66 30.05 25.94
CA LYS A 434 46.03 29.41 27.10
C LYS A 434 44.93 28.41 26.70
N ALA A 435 44.77 27.36 27.50
CA ALA A 435 43.76 26.32 27.32
C ALA A 435 42.55 26.55 28.25
N TYR A 436 41.35 26.28 27.73
CA TYR A 436 40.10 26.35 28.48
C TYR A 436 39.30 25.06 28.28
N ASP A 437 38.59 24.58 29.32
CA ASP A 437 37.64 23.48 29.16
C ASP A 437 36.34 23.94 28.48
N LEU A 438 35.43 23.01 28.18
CA LEU A 438 34.15 23.31 27.50
C LEU A 438 33.21 24.22 28.32
N SER A 439 33.48 24.41 29.62
CA SER A 439 32.74 25.34 30.48
C SER A 439 33.36 26.75 30.51
N GLY A 440 34.48 26.97 29.81
CA GLY A 440 35.19 28.25 29.78
C GLY A 440 36.14 28.47 30.97
N ARG A 441 36.40 27.46 31.80
CA ARG A 441 37.38 27.55 32.89
C ARG A 441 38.79 27.34 32.33
N ARG A 442 39.73 28.20 32.72
CA ARG A 442 41.15 28.04 32.35
C ARG A 442 41.71 26.76 32.95
N VAL A 443 42.33 25.94 32.12
CA VAL A 443 42.97 24.68 32.51
C VAL A 443 44.46 24.72 32.21
N ASN A 444 45.23 23.93 32.96
CA ASN A 444 46.68 23.77 32.76
C ASN A 444 46.98 22.52 31.92
N GLU A 445 48.25 22.23 31.69
CA GLU A 445 48.69 21.09 30.88
C GLU A 445 48.32 19.71 31.47
N SER A 446 48.05 19.63 32.77
CA SER A 446 47.66 18.37 33.43
C SER A 446 46.20 17.98 33.21
N TYR A 447 45.38 18.89 32.67
CA TYR A 447 43.98 18.60 32.34
C TYR A 447 43.90 17.65 31.14
N LYS A 448 43.20 16.53 31.29
CA LYS A 448 42.91 15.56 30.23
C LYS A 448 41.49 15.72 29.74
N GLY A 449 41.32 15.94 28.44
CA GLY A 449 40.00 16.12 27.83
C GLY A 449 40.00 17.10 26.66
N ILE A 450 38.80 17.49 26.22
CA ILE A 450 38.63 18.48 25.16
C ILE A 450 38.91 19.88 25.73
N VAL A 451 39.85 20.59 25.10
CA VAL A 451 40.18 21.98 25.42
C VAL A 451 40.01 22.87 24.20
N ILE A 452 39.75 24.14 24.44
CA ILE A 452 39.74 25.19 23.42
C ILE A 452 41.05 25.99 23.55
N LYS A 453 41.84 26.03 22.47
CA LYS A 453 43.04 26.89 22.35
C LYS A 453 42.90 27.74 21.09
N ASN A 454 43.04 29.06 21.19
CA ASN A 454 42.92 29.99 20.05
C ASN A 454 41.64 29.76 19.20
N GLY A 455 40.52 29.45 19.84
CA GLY A 455 39.23 29.20 19.18
C GLY A 455 39.09 27.84 18.47
N LYS A 456 40.07 26.94 18.59
CA LYS A 456 40.02 25.58 18.03
C LYS A 456 39.95 24.54 19.15
N LYS A 457 39.19 23.46 18.92
CA LYS A 457 39.09 22.31 19.83
C LYS A 457 40.31 21.39 19.65
N TYR A 458 40.91 20.98 20.75
CA TYR A 458 42.00 20.00 20.81
C TYR A 458 41.69 18.95 21.86
N ILE A 459 42.15 17.73 21.64
CA ILE A 459 42.19 16.71 22.69
C ILE A 459 43.54 16.86 23.41
N GLN A 460 43.50 17.25 24.68
CA GLN A 460 44.68 17.29 25.54
C GLN A 460 44.81 15.94 26.24
N LYS A 461 45.87 15.20 25.91
CA LYS A 461 46.09 13.81 26.32
C LYS A 461 46.77 13.70 27.68
#